data_AF-A0A5P9WBD0-F1
#
_entry.id   AF-A0A5P9WBD0-F1
#
_cell.length_a   1.000
_cell.length_b   1.000
_cell.length_c   1.000
_cell.angle_alpha   90.00
_cell.angle_beta   90.00
_cell.angle_gamma   90.00
#
_symmetry.space_group_name_H-M   'P 1'
#
loop_
_entity.id
_entity.type
_entity.pdbx_description
1 polymer ?
#
loop_
_entity_poly.entity_id
_entity_poly.type
_entity_poly.pdbx_seq_one_letter_code
_entity_poly.pdbx_strand_id
1 'polypeptide(L)' 'MDLVQLLDAIRAYYGDTSRSREATREGLEEAQSEIETLIDSLAD' A
#
# COMPACT_ATOMS: atom_id res chain seq x y z
N MET A 1 -12.99 8.29 -2.11
CA MET A 1 -12.02 7.91 -3.16
C MET A 1 -12.57 6.65 -3.81
N ASP A 2 -12.59 6.58 -5.15
CA ASP A 2 -13.10 5.40 -5.88
C ASP A 2 -12.11 4.22 -5.75
N LEU A 3 -12.63 2.99 -5.65
CA LEU A 3 -11.83 1.76 -5.57
C LEU A 3 -10.85 1.63 -6.74
N VAL A 4 -11.26 2.05 -7.93
CA VAL A 4 -10.42 2.06 -9.13
C VAL A 4 -9.22 3.01 -8.95
N GLN A 5 -9.46 4.20 -8.39
CA GLN A 5 -8.40 5.17 -8.13
C GLN A 5 -7.41 4.69 -7.07
N LEU A 6 -7.88 3.98 -6.04
CA LEU A 6 -7.02 3.37 -5.04
C LEU A 6 -6.10 2.31 -5.68
N LEU A 7 -6.66 1.43 -6.50
CA LEU A 7 -5.91 0.38 -7.18
C LEU A 7 -4.87 0.95 -8.15
N ASP A 8 -5.20 2.02 -8.86
CA ASP A 8 -4.26 2.68 -9.77
C ASP A 8 -3.14 3.42 -9.01
N ALA A 9 -3.44 4.04 -7.87
CA ALA A 9 -2.42 4.64 -7.02
C ALA A 9 -1.45 3.58 -6.46
N ILE A 10 -1.97 2.45 -6.00
CA ILE A 10 -1.17 1.31 -5.54
C ILE A 10 -0.29 0.77 -6.69
N ARG A 11 -0.86 0.57 -7.88
CA ARG A 11 -0.10 0.11 -9.06
C ARG A 11 0.98 1.09 -9.49
N ALA A 12 0.71 2.39 -9.47
CA ALA A 12 1.70 3.41 -9.82
C ALA A 12 2.83 3.46 -8.78
N TYR A 13 2.49 3.38 -7.49
CA TYR A 13 3.46 3.42 -6.41
C TYR A 13 4.38 2.18 -6.38
N TYR A 14 3.83 0.99 -6.59
CA TYR A 14 4.60 -0.27 -6.58
C TYR A 14 5.13 -0.69 -7.96
N GLY A 15 4.64 -0.07 -9.04
CA GLY A 15 5.16 -0.25 -10.41
C GLY A 15 6.34 0.66 -10.73
N ASP A 16 6.67 1.61 -9.85
CA ASP A 16 7.83 2.49 -9.99
C ASP A 16 9.14 1.72 -9.71
N THR A 17 9.74 1.17 -10.77
CA THR A 17 11.00 0.43 -10.71
C THR A 17 12.23 1.33 -10.53
N SER A 18 12.07 2.64 -10.36
CA SER A 18 13.19 3.56 -10.07
C SER A 18 13.69 3.41 -8.63
N ARG A 19 12.88 2.82 -7.74
CA ARG A 19 13.23 2.58 -6.34
C ARG A 19 14.04 1.29 -6.19
N SER A 20 14.94 1.29 -5.21
CA SER A 20 15.63 0.06 -4.85
C SER A 20 14.63 -0.99 -4.36
N ARG A 21 14.98 -2.27 -4.51
CA ARG A 21 14.17 -3.38 -3.99
C ARG A 21 13.91 -3.23 -2.49
N GLU A 22 14.86 -2.68 -1.75
CA GLU A 22 14.78 -2.44 -0.31
C GLU A 22 13.75 -1.35 0.01
N ALA A 23 13.84 -0.18 -0.62
CA ALA A 23 12.88 0.91 -0.43
C ALA A 23 11.45 0.51 -0.87
N THR A 24 11.33 -0.31 -1.92
CA THR A 24 10.04 -0.83 -2.36
C THR A 24 9.44 -1.80 -1.35
N ARG A 25 10.27 -2.65 -0.74
CA ARG A 25 9.84 -3.58 0.30
C ARG A 25 9.40 -2.84 1.56
N GLU A 26 10.16 -1.86 2.00
CA GLU A 26 9.85 -1.06 3.19
C GLU A 26 8.49 -0.35 3.03
N GLY A 27 8.23 0.27 1.87
CA GLY A 27 6.93 0.89 1.57
C GLY A 27 5.77 -0.10 1.36
N LEU A 28 6.06 -1.37 1.06
CA LEU A 28 5.04 -2.45 1.04
C LEU A 28 4.67 -2.87 2.47
N GLU A 29 5.68 -3.06 3.32
CA GLU A 29 5.52 -3.48 4.72
C GLU A 29 4.78 -2.40 5.54
N GLU A 30 5.08 -1.12 5.31
CA GLU A 30 4.43 0.00 5.98
C GLU A 30 2.93 0.09 5.62
N ALA A 31 2.61 -0.01 4.32
CA ALA A 31 1.22 -0.02 3.86
C ALA A 31 0.44 -1.23 4.38
N GLN A 32 1.08 -2.41 4.47
CA GLN A 32 0.46 -3.60 5.06
C GLN A 32 0.08 -3.36 6.53
N SER A 33 0.98 -2.80 7.34
CA SER A 33 0.75 -2.50 8.75
C SER A 33 -0.42 -1.52 8.94
N GLU A 34 -0.52 -0.53 8.06
CA GLU A 34 -1.60 0.46 8.08
C GLU A 34 -2.96 -0.18 7.74
N ILE A 35 -2.98 -1.08 6.75
CA ILE A 35 -4.17 -1.86 6.39
C ILE A 35 -4.61 -2.75 7.55
N GLU A 36 -3.69 -3.47 8.20
CA GLU A 36 -3.99 -4.33 9.36
C GLU A 36 -4.59 -3.51 10.51
N THR A 37 -4.00 -2.35 10.81
CA THR A 37 -4.51 -1.42 11.82
C THR A 37 -5.93 -0.94 11.49
N LEU A 38 -6.20 -0.62 10.23
CA LEU A 38 -7.54 -0.21 9.78
C LEU A 38 -8.56 -1.36 9.80
N ILE A 39 -8.13 -2.61 9.62
CA ILE A 39 -9.00 -3.79 9.73
C ILE A 39 -9.33 -4.05 11.21
N ASP A 40 -8.35 -4.05 12.09
CA ASP A 40 -8.55 -4.19 13.55
C ASP A 40 -9.41 -3.03 14.09
N SER A 41 -9.17 -1.85 13.51
CA SER A 41 -10.07 -0.73 13.28
C SER A 41 -11.57 -0.95 13.37
N LEU A 42 -12.04 -1.94 12.61
CA LEU A 42 -13.40 -2.01 12.13
C LEU A 42 -14.34 -2.84 12.99
N ALA A 43 -13.90 -3.36 14.15
CA ALA A 43 -14.64 -4.15 15.14
C ALA A 43 -16.11 -4.49 14.76
N ASP A 44 -16.35 -5.78 14.45
CA ASP A 44 -17.61 -6.46 14.01
C ASP A 44 -18.90 -5.63 13.84
#